data_AF-A0A7L1HQR6-F1
#
_entry.id   AF-A0A7L1HQR6-F1
#
_cell.length_a   1.000
_cell.length_b   1.000
_cell.length_c   1.000
_cell.angle_alpha   90.00
_cell.angle_beta   90.00
_cell.angle_gamma   90.00
#
_symmetry.space_group_name_H-M   'P 1'
#
loop_
_entity.id
_entity.type
_entity.pdbx_description
1 polymer ?
#
loop_
_entity_poly.entity_id
_entity_poly.type
_entity_poly.pdbx_seq_one_letter_code
_entity_poly.pdbx_strand_id
1 'polypeptide(L)' 'VTATDADEDMNGHVKYSIKKISEKASKILQLHSDTGVITLVRSLDFEEADYYELEVQARDGGELFDTAEVE' A
#
# COMPACT_ATOMS: atom_id res chain seq x y z
N VAL A 1 27.08 -28.03 4.41
CA VAL A 1 27.30 -26.62 4.02
C VAL A 1 25.96 -25.94 4.17
N THR A 2 25.78 -25.17 5.24
CA THR A 2 24.57 -24.41 5.53
C THR A 2 24.83 -22.99 5.07
N ALA A 3 24.20 -22.57 3.99
CA ALA A 3 24.19 -21.16 3.59
C ALA A 3 23.11 -20.48 4.45
N THR A 4 23.55 -19.56 5.30
CA THR A 4 22.67 -18.61 6.00
C THR A 4 22.68 -17.40 5.09
N ASP A 5 21.61 -17.18 4.33
CA ASP A 5 21.48 -15.98 3.50
C ASP A 5 21.40 -14.77 4.42
N ALA A 6 22.45 -13.95 4.35
CA ALA A 6 22.64 -12.74 5.13
C ALA A 6 22.16 -11.49 4.36
N ASP A 7 21.06 -11.62 3.62
CA ASP A 7 20.40 -10.51 2.92
C ASP A 7 19.15 -10.01 3.67
N GLU A 8 19.07 -10.28 4.98
CA GLU A 8 17.94 -9.88 5.84
C GLU A 8 17.90 -8.35 6.10
N ASP A 9 18.98 -7.61 5.82
CA ASP A 9 19.14 -6.28 6.43
C ASP A 9 19.20 -5.06 5.48
N MET A 10 19.26 -5.18 4.15
CA MET A 10 19.51 -3.97 3.32
C MET A 10 18.79 -3.82 1.98
N ASN A 11 18.15 -4.86 1.44
CA ASN A 11 17.50 -4.78 0.11
C ASN A 11 15.96 -4.88 0.13
N GLY A 12 15.33 -5.00 1.31
CA GLY A 12 13.92 -5.38 1.43
C GLY A 12 12.95 -4.29 1.91
N HIS A 13 13.39 -3.04 2.12
CA HIS A 13 12.51 -1.98 2.62
C HIS A 13 11.65 -1.39 1.49
N VAL A 14 10.60 -2.12 1.13
CA VAL A 14 9.56 -1.62 0.23
C VAL A 14 8.74 -0.56 0.96
N LYS A 15 8.73 0.66 0.39
CA LYS A 15 7.86 1.74 0.83
C LYS A 15 6.60 1.75 -0.01
N TYR A 16 5.47 1.75 0.66
CA TYR A 16 4.16 1.84 0.02
C TYR A 16 3.65 3.28 0.06
N SER A 17 3.11 3.73 -1.05
CA SER A 17 2.53 5.06 -1.20
C SER A 17 1.25 5.01 -2.02
N ILE A 18 0.37 5.97 -1.80
CA ILE A 18 -0.87 6.10 -2.56
C ILE A 18 -0.56 6.91 -3.81
N LYS A 19 -0.72 6.30 -4.99
CA LYS A 19 -0.49 6.95 -6.29
C LYS A 19 -1.74 7.64 -6.81
N LYS A 20 -2.91 7.00 -6.64
CA LYS A 20 -4.22 7.55 -6.97
C LYS A 20 -5.22 7.12 -5.90
N ILE A 21 -6.09 8.02 -5.49
CA ILE A 21 -7.15 7.70 -4.54
C ILE A 21 -8.33 8.63 -4.79
N SER A 22 -9.54 8.09 -4.78
CA SER A 22 -10.75 8.91 -4.87
C SER A 22 -10.92 9.78 -3.61
N GLU A 23 -11.57 10.95 -3.72
CA GLU A 23 -11.79 11.83 -2.56
C GLU A 23 -12.60 11.19 -1.43
N LYS A 24 -13.46 10.22 -1.77
CA LYS A 24 -14.21 9.46 -0.77
C LYS A 24 -13.32 8.41 -0.10
N ALA A 25 -12.51 7.70 -0.89
CA ALA A 25 -11.56 6.72 -0.37
C ALA A 25 -10.51 7.36 0.54
N SER A 26 -9.99 8.55 0.21
CA SER A 26 -8.97 9.24 1.03
C SER A 26 -9.46 9.67 2.41
N LYS A 27 -10.78 9.72 2.58
CA LYS A 27 -11.44 10.02 3.84
C LYS A 27 -11.61 8.78 4.72
N ILE A 28 -11.61 7.58 4.16
CA ILE A 28 -11.96 6.35 4.90
C ILE A 28 -10.88 5.27 4.86
N LEU A 29 -9.95 5.32 3.91
CA LEU A 29 -8.82 4.40 3.76
C LEU A 29 -7.52 5.06 4.21
N GLN A 30 -6.66 4.28 4.84
CA GLN A 30 -5.31 4.69 5.21
C GLN A 30 -4.33 3.56 4.88
N LEU A 31 -3.24 3.92 4.20
CA LEU A 31 -2.15 2.99 3.83
C LEU A 31 -0.98 3.16 4.80
N HIS A 32 -0.52 2.05 5.38
CA HIS A 32 0.70 2.04 6.18
C HIS A 32 1.93 1.92 5.28
N SER A 33 2.73 2.98 5.20
CA SER A 33 3.84 3.08 4.25
C SER A 33 4.95 2.04 4.43
N ASP A 34 5.12 1.47 5.63
CA ASP A 34 6.18 0.48 5.89
C ASP A 34 5.72 -0.98 5.69
N THR A 35 4.42 -1.24 5.74
CA THR A 35 3.88 -2.62 5.76
C THR A 35 2.93 -2.89 4.60
N GLY A 36 2.46 -1.85 3.90
CA GLY A 36 1.49 -1.97 2.83
C GLY A 36 0.07 -2.27 3.33
N VAL A 37 -0.17 -2.29 4.64
CA VAL A 37 -1.49 -2.60 5.20
C VAL A 37 -2.44 -1.43 4.94
N ILE A 38 -3.57 -1.73 4.28
CA ILE A 38 -4.67 -0.79 4.09
C ILE A 38 -5.68 -1.00 5.22
N THR A 39 -6.00 0.08 5.93
CA THR A 39 -6.93 0.07 7.06
C THR A 39 -8.07 1.04 6.81
N LEU A 40 -9.20 0.74 7.45
CA LEU A 40 -10.40 1.56 7.41
C LEU A 40 -10.40 2.49 8.63
N VAL A 41 -10.38 3.81 8.42
CA VAL A 41 -10.47 4.80 9.50
C VAL A 41 -11.91 5.17 9.87
N ARG A 42 -12.87 4.83 9.01
CA ARG A 42 -14.31 5.07 9.19
C ARG A 42 -15.12 3.92 8.61
N SER A 43 -16.29 3.65 9.17
CA SER A 43 -17.22 2.64 8.64
C SER A 43 -17.59 2.90 7.18
N LEU A 44 -17.71 1.83 6.39
CA LEU A 44 -18.23 1.89 5.02
C LEU A 44 -19.75 2.04 5.06
N ASP A 45 -20.27 3.04 4.36
CA ASP A 45 -21.69 3.19 4.10
C ASP A 45 -21.94 3.07 2.58
N PHE A 46 -22.80 2.13 2.22
CA PHE A 46 -23.17 1.87 0.82
C PHE A 46 -24.01 3.01 0.22
N GLU A 47 -24.72 3.78 1.05
CA GLU A 47 -25.46 4.96 0.59
C GLU A 47 -24.52 6.12 0.21
N GLU A 48 -23.31 6.17 0.79
CA GLU A 48 -22.30 7.19 0.48
C GLU A 48 -21.49 6.85 -0.77
N ALA A 49 -21.07 5.60 -0.94
CA ALA A 49 -20.45 5.10 -2.17
C ALA A 49 -20.56 3.58 -2.30
N ASP A 50 -20.74 3.12 -3.53
CA ASP A 50 -20.83 1.73 -3.93
C ASP A 50 -19.47 1.10 -4.28
N TYR A 51 -18.46 1.93 -4.60
CA TYR A 51 -17.06 1.50 -4.82
C TYR A 51 -16.05 2.57 -4.41
N TYR A 52 -14.81 2.13 -4.14
CA TYR A 52 -13.71 3.00 -3.75
C TYR A 52 -12.43 2.63 -4.51
N GLU A 53 -12.04 3.50 -5.45
CA GLU A 53 -10.81 3.30 -6.22
C GLU A 53 -9.58 3.79 -5.44
N LEU A 54 -8.58 2.91 -5.33
CA LEU A 54 -7.27 3.18 -4.73
C LEU A 54 -6.16 2.51 -5.57
N GLU A 55 -5.16 3.29 -5.97
CA GLU A 55 -3.93 2.80 -6.61
C GLU A 55 -2.76 2.96 -5.64
N VAL A 56 -2.13 1.84 -5.28
CA VAL A 56 -0.97 1.80 -4.40
C VAL A 56 0.29 1.54 -5.21
N GLN A 57 1.35 2.27 -4.89
CA GLN A 57 2.69 2.04 -5.41
C GLN A 57 3.59 1.47 -4.32
N ALA A 58 4.27 0.37 -4.65
CA ALA A 58 5.33 -0.23 -3.85
C ALA A 58 6.68 0.15 -4.46
N ARG A 59 7.57 0.77 -3.68
CA ARG A 59 8.88 1.23 -4.15
C ARG A 59 9.99 0.63 -3.30
N ASP A 60 10.95 -0.04 -3.93
CA ASP A 60 12.13 -0.54 -3.23
C ASP A 60 13.22 0.52 -3.10
N GLY A 61 14.24 0.23 -2.27
CA GLY A 61 15.39 1.12 -2.07
C GLY A 61 16.26 1.32 -3.32
N GLY A 62 16.03 0.55 -4.39
CA GLY A 62 16.71 0.62 -5.68
C GLY A 62 16.00 1.49 -6.72
N GLU A 63 15.01 2.29 -6.31
CA GLU A 63 14.15 3.12 -7.16
C GLU A 63 13.22 2.35 -8.11
N LEU A 64 13.18 1.02 -8.03
CA LEU A 64 12.17 0.25 -8.75
C LEU A 64 10.84 0.37 -8.02
N PHE A 65 9.78 0.50 -8.80
CA PHE A 65 8.43 0.56 -8.26
C PHE A 65 7.47 -0.29 -9.08
N ASP A 66 6.48 -0.84 -8.41
CA ASP A 66 5.33 -1.51 -9.01
C ASP A 66 4.03 -0.87 -8.50
N THR A 67 2.94 -1.01 -9.25
CA THR A 67 1.66 -0.40 -8.93
C THR A 67 0.52 -1.40 -8.97
N ALA A 68 -0.35 -1.36 -7.97
CA ALA A 68 -1.52 -2.21 -7.86
C ALA A 68 -2.79 -1.37 -7.69
N GLU A 69 -3.84 -1.74 -8.41
CA GLU A 69 -5.17 -1.16 -8.30
C GLU A 69 -6.01 -1.99 -7.32
N VAL A 70 -6.76 -1.31 -6.45
CA VAL A 70 -7.65 -1.87 -5.45
C VAL A 70 -9.05 -1.29 -5.71
N GLU A 71 -10.01 -2.18 -5.99
CA GLU A 71 -11.41 -1.89 -6.26
C GLU A 71 -12.34 -2.55 -5.22
#